data_AF-A0A7J4EVR1-F1
#
_entry.id   AF-A0A7J4EVR1-F1
#
_cell.length_a   1.000
_cell.length_b   1.000
_cell.length_c   1.000
_cell.angle_alpha   90.00
_cell.angle_beta   90.00
_cell.angle_gamma   90.00
#
_symmetry.space_group_name_H-M   'P 1'
#
loop_
_entity.id
_entity.type
_entity.pdbx_description
1 polymer ?
#
loop_
_entity_poly.entity_id
_entity_poly.type
_entity_poly.pdbx_seq_one_letter_code
_entity_poly.pdbx_strand_id
1 'polypeptide(L)'
;MRFNLLGKVVFSRELNREMIKDIEEVLKGSREIFLRGVPKGKEEEASRIVDYSFQGRELLLNIVSGRYTRAHDALIRLRKPIMEKIGRKHKVGIRGIHIDDYQISIPVKKDIRDIKVPECQEVVYEEGSLKLIFRDIGEKELQRNIIDRAIKFVNSYLESQEDLTHQICAIEPGTVVREYRAKRDITFRENPTDVAERLGWVKRFPGKGQWFYTPPMARLFRVFEELIMEECVNKLGFEECLFPKLIPLEIMYKMRYLEGLPEGMYYVSPPKRDPEMFREFVNEMIVKKEIPVKKLRNLLRDPSYVLAPAQCEPFYQFFEHMIVDVDKPVKFVDRSGWTYRWEGGGARGLDRVNEFLRIECVMLGSPEFVEKVRDDTLRYAEK
;
A
#
# COMPACT_ATOMS: atom_id res chain seq x y z
N MET A 1 -3.03 -16.00 22.20
CA MET A 1 -3.96 -15.03 21.59
C MET A 1 -5.37 -15.53 21.84
N ARG A 2 -6.25 -14.66 22.30
CA ARG A 2 -7.63 -15.00 22.66
C ARG A 2 -8.59 -14.04 21.98
N PHE A 3 -9.76 -14.54 21.64
CA PHE A 3 -10.80 -13.82 20.93
C PHE A 3 -12.09 -13.95 21.73
N ASN A 4 -12.79 -12.84 21.95
CA ASN A 4 -14.09 -12.79 22.60
C ASN A 4 -15.01 -11.88 21.79
N LEU A 5 -16.00 -12.49 21.15
CA LEU A 5 -16.88 -11.84 20.18
C LEU A 5 -18.31 -11.84 20.71
N LEU A 6 -18.92 -10.66 20.74
CA LEU A 6 -20.35 -10.45 20.86
C LEU A 6 -20.89 -10.05 19.49
N GLY A 7 -21.69 -10.92 18.89
CA GLY A 7 -22.24 -10.67 17.57
C GLY A 7 -23.66 -11.18 17.44
N LYS A 8 -24.29 -10.83 16.33
CA LYS A 8 -25.67 -11.14 16.04
C LYS A 8 -25.88 -11.63 14.63
N VAL A 9 -26.81 -12.57 14.50
CA VAL A 9 -27.36 -13.04 13.23
C VAL A 9 -28.77 -12.47 13.11
N VAL A 10 -29.00 -11.65 12.08
CA VAL A 10 -30.28 -10.98 11.85
C VAL A 10 -31.08 -11.78 10.84
N PHE A 11 -32.31 -12.17 11.21
CA PHE A 11 -33.22 -12.92 10.35
C PHE A 11 -34.21 -12.01 9.62
N SER A 12 -34.78 -12.53 8.54
CA SER A 12 -35.75 -11.84 7.69
C SER A 12 -37.10 -11.55 8.34
N ARG A 13 -37.43 -12.24 9.43
CA ARG A 13 -38.64 -12.09 10.23
C ARG A 13 -38.39 -12.56 11.66
N GLU A 14 -39.33 -12.30 12.57
CA GLU A 14 -39.28 -12.76 13.95
C GLU A 14 -39.26 -14.30 14.04
N LEU A 15 -38.56 -14.79 15.05
CA LEU A 15 -38.37 -16.22 15.29
C LEU A 15 -39.46 -16.75 16.22
N ASN A 16 -40.20 -17.76 15.76
CA ASN A 16 -41.15 -18.46 16.61
C ASN A 16 -40.45 -19.56 17.43
N ARG A 17 -41.17 -20.17 18.38
CA ARG A 17 -40.62 -21.21 19.26
C ARG A 17 -40.06 -22.43 18.52
N GLU A 18 -40.63 -22.80 17.38
CA GLU A 18 -40.16 -23.95 16.60
C GLU A 18 -38.84 -23.63 15.88
N MET A 19 -38.74 -22.44 15.29
CA MET A 19 -37.50 -21.94 14.68
C MET A 19 -36.38 -21.85 15.71
N ILE A 20 -36.67 -21.35 16.91
CA ILE A 20 -35.70 -21.26 18.00
C ILE A 20 -35.15 -22.65 18.34
N LYS A 21 -36.01 -23.65 18.53
CA LYS A 21 -35.58 -25.03 18.80
C LYS A 21 -34.69 -25.61 17.71
N ASP A 22 -35.06 -25.41 16.45
CA ASP A 22 -34.27 -25.88 15.30
C ASP A 22 -32.88 -25.20 15.26
N ILE A 23 -32.80 -23.91 15.57
CA ILE A 23 -31.52 -23.19 15.66
C ILE A 23 -30.71 -23.71 16.86
N GLU A 24 -31.31 -23.89 18.03
CA GLU A 24 -30.64 -24.43 19.22
C GLU A 24 -30.02 -25.81 18.97
N GLU A 25 -30.65 -26.67 18.18
CA GLU A 25 -30.07 -27.95 17.77
C GLU A 25 -28.76 -27.75 16.97
N VAL A 26 -28.74 -26.78 16.06
CA VAL A 26 -27.53 -26.42 15.30
C VAL A 26 -26.45 -25.84 16.22
N LEU A 27 -26.83 -25.00 17.19
CA LEU A 27 -25.90 -24.42 18.16
C LEU A 27 -25.31 -25.50 19.08
N LYS A 28 -26.10 -26.48 19.52
CA LYS A 28 -25.60 -27.63 20.31
C LYS A 28 -24.61 -28.49 19.51
N GLY A 29 -24.85 -28.65 18.21
CA GLY A 29 -23.93 -29.33 17.29
C GLY A 29 -22.78 -28.46 16.77
N SER A 30 -22.67 -27.20 17.18
CA SER A 30 -21.72 -26.25 16.58
C SER A 30 -20.26 -26.62 16.82
N ARG A 31 -19.99 -27.40 17.88
CA ARG A 31 -18.62 -27.80 18.22
C ARG A 31 -17.96 -28.60 17.10
N GLU A 32 -18.67 -29.52 16.47
CA GLU A 32 -18.15 -30.30 15.33
C GLU A 32 -17.84 -29.40 14.12
N ILE A 33 -18.65 -28.36 13.91
CA ILE A 33 -18.43 -27.38 12.83
C ILE A 33 -17.17 -26.56 13.09
N PHE A 34 -16.95 -26.17 14.34
CA PHE A 34 -15.81 -25.33 14.73
C PHE A 34 -14.47 -26.08 14.77
N LEU A 35 -14.50 -27.40 15.01
CA LEU A 35 -13.31 -28.26 15.00
C LEU A 35 -12.77 -28.53 13.57
N ARG A 36 -13.56 -28.27 12.52
CA ARG A 36 -13.08 -28.43 11.13
C ARG A 36 -11.91 -27.49 10.83
N GLY A 37 -10.76 -28.07 10.47
CA GLY A 37 -9.52 -27.35 10.18
C GLY A 37 -8.63 -27.09 11.41
N VAL A 38 -9.00 -27.61 12.59
CA VAL A 38 -8.20 -27.51 13.80
C VAL A 38 -7.25 -28.72 13.89
N PRO A 39 -5.94 -28.51 14.13
CA PRO A 39 -4.99 -29.61 14.31
C PRO A 39 -5.33 -30.48 15.53
N LYS A 40 -5.02 -31.79 15.44
CA LYS A 40 -5.16 -32.71 16.57
C LYS A 40 -4.32 -32.23 17.76
N GLY A 41 -4.90 -32.26 18.97
CA GLY A 41 -4.27 -31.78 20.20
C GLY A 41 -4.40 -30.27 20.43
N LYS A 42 -5.12 -29.54 19.57
CA LYS A 42 -5.42 -28.10 19.72
C LYS A 42 -6.91 -27.80 19.71
N GLU A 43 -7.73 -28.79 20.00
CA GLU A 43 -9.19 -28.69 19.99
C GLU A 43 -9.69 -27.61 20.96
N GLU A 44 -9.02 -27.43 22.10
CA GLU A 44 -9.32 -26.39 23.10
C GLU A 44 -9.14 -24.95 22.57
N GLU A 45 -8.33 -24.75 21.52
CA GLU A 45 -8.18 -23.44 20.89
C GLU A 45 -9.28 -23.14 19.86
N ALA A 46 -10.11 -24.12 19.51
CA ALA A 46 -11.22 -23.93 18.58
C ALA A 46 -12.34 -23.07 19.19
N SER A 47 -13.04 -22.32 18.34
CA SER A 47 -14.21 -21.54 18.76
C SER A 47 -15.23 -22.36 19.58
N ARG A 48 -15.86 -21.71 20.54
CA ARG A 48 -17.01 -22.20 21.30
C ARG A 48 -18.01 -21.07 21.55
N ILE A 49 -19.29 -21.40 21.51
CA ILE A 49 -20.35 -20.49 21.95
C ILE A 49 -20.41 -20.58 23.48
N VAL A 50 -20.20 -19.45 24.16
CA VAL A 50 -20.29 -19.35 25.62
C VAL A 50 -21.72 -19.09 26.05
N ASP A 51 -22.40 -18.23 25.31
CA ASP A 51 -23.77 -17.83 25.60
C ASP A 51 -24.50 -17.44 24.31
N TYR A 52 -25.82 -17.56 24.32
CA TYR A 52 -26.67 -17.11 23.23
C TYR A 52 -28.07 -16.72 23.73
N SER A 53 -28.69 -15.75 23.07
CA SER A 53 -30.07 -15.37 23.34
C SER A 53 -30.80 -14.95 22.08
N PHE A 54 -32.13 -15.01 22.12
CA PHE A 54 -32.98 -14.62 21.00
C PHE A 54 -33.77 -13.37 21.35
N GLN A 55 -33.73 -12.36 20.48
CA GLN A 55 -34.46 -11.11 20.65
C GLN A 55 -35.19 -10.76 19.35
N GLY A 56 -36.49 -11.01 19.30
CA GLY A 56 -37.33 -10.78 18.12
C GLY A 56 -36.84 -11.53 16.88
N ARG A 57 -36.14 -10.82 15.99
CA ARG A 57 -35.55 -11.35 14.73
C ARG A 57 -34.05 -11.59 14.82
N GLU A 58 -33.45 -11.54 15.99
CA GLU A 58 -32.00 -11.57 16.18
C GLU A 58 -31.60 -12.74 17.08
N LEU A 59 -30.53 -13.43 16.68
CA LEU A 59 -29.79 -14.37 17.52
C LEU A 59 -28.51 -13.66 17.97
N LEU A 60 -28.42 -13.36 19.25
CA LEU A 60 -27.22 -12.82 19.90
C LEU A 60 -26.32 -13.97 20.33
N LEU A 61 -25.03 -13.87 20.05
CA LEU A 61 -24.03 -14.90 20.29
C LEU A 61 -22.82 -14.31 20.99
N ASN A 62 -22.39 -14.96 22.06
CA ASN A 62 -21.06 -14.79 22.64
C ASN A 62 -20.17 -15.96 22.22
N ILE A 63 -19.16 -15.70 21.40
CA ILE A 63 -18.23 -16.69 20.88
C ILE A 63 -16.82 -16.38 21.34
N VAL A 64 -16.16 -17.36 21.96
CA VAL A 64 -14.74 -17.24 22.34
C VAL A 64 -13.90 -18.25 21.56
N SER A 65 -12.66 -17.87 21.24
CA SER A 65 -11.71 -18.75 20.55
C SER A 65 -10.26 -18.49 20.92
N GLY A 66 -9.41 -19.48 20.65
CA GLY A 66 -7.96 -19.36 20.55
C GLY A 66 -7.53 -19.02 19.12
N ARG A 67 -6.35 -19.49 18.69
CA ARG A 67 -5.80 -19.13 17.36
C ARG A 67 -6.48 -19.85 16.19
N TYR A 68 -7.13 -20.97 16.45
CA TYR A 68 -7.72 -21.84 15.43
C TYR A 68 -9.23 -21.66 15.37
N THR A 69 -9.78 -21.55 14.15
CA THR A 69 -11.18 -21.18 13.91
C THR A 69 -11.55 -19.94 14.72
N ARG A 70 -11.16 -18.75 14.25
CA ARG A 70 -11.35 -17.49 14.99
C ARG A 70 -12.83 -17.21 15.22
N ALA A 71 -13.18 -16.49 16.29
CA ALA A 71 -14.58 -16.27 16.66
C ALA A 71 -15.43 -15.66 15.53
N HIS A 72 -14.87 -14.75 14.72
CA HIS A 72 -15.57 -14.19 13.55
C HIS A 72 -15.76 -15.22 12.42
N ASP A 73 -14.79 -16.09 12.16
CA ASP A 73 -14.95 -17.21 11.21
C ASP A 73 -16.03 -18.17 11.68
N ALA A 74 -16.07 -18.47 12.98
CA ALA A 74 -17.08 -19.34 13.57
C ALA A 74 -18.48 -18.75 13.41
N LEU A 75 -18.66 -17.45 13.65
CA LEU A 75 -19.91 -16.74 13.41
C LEU A 75 -20.37 -16.87 11.95
N ILE A 76 -19.46 -16.68 10.99
CA ILE A 76 -19.75 -16.84 9.56
C ILE A 76 -20.10 -18.30 9.22
N ARG A 77 -19.37 -19.27 9.79
CA ARG A 77 -19.60 -20.70 9.56
C ARG A 77 -20.97 -21.17 10.03
N LEU A 78 -21.56 -20.55 11.07
CA LEU A 78 -22.91 -20.86 11.54
C LEU A 78 -24.00 -20.55 10.50
N ARG A 79 -23.74 -19.64 9.56
CA ARG A 79 -24.73 -19.21 8.56
C ARG A 79 -25.29 -20.37 7.75
N LYS A 80 -24.42 -21.23 7.20
CA LYS A 80 -24.84 -22.30 6.29
C LYS A 80 -25.64 -23.40 7.03
N PRO A 81 -25.18 -23.97 8.15
CA PRO A 81 -25.95 -24.95 8.92
C PRO A 81 -27.29 -24.44 9.43
N ILE A 82 -27.35 -23.18 9.91
CA ILE A 82 -28.62 -22.56 10.31
C ILE A 82 -29.56 -22.50 9.11
N MET A 83 -29.10 -21.97 7.96
CA MET A 83 -29.90 -21.87 6.75
C MET A 83 -30.38 -23.23 6.21
N GLU A 84 -29.59 -24.29 6.32
CA GLU A 84 -29.99 -25.64 5.92
C GLU A 84 -31.13 -26.18 6.80
N LYS A 85 -31.08 -25.91 8.11
CA LYS A 85 -32.09 -26.36 9.06
C LYS A 85 -33.39 -25.57 8.98
N ILE A 86 -33.32 -24.23 9.02
CA ILE A 86 -34.52 -23.38 9.10
C ILE A 86 -34.97 -22.81 7.74
N GLY A 87 -34.06 -22.66 6.77
CA GLY A 87 -34.36 -21.99 5.52
C GLY A 87 -35.37 -22.74 4.67
N ARG A 88 -35.22 -24.07 4.56
CA ARG A 88 -36.16 -24.91 3.80
C ARG A 88 -37.46 -25.18 4.57
N LYS A 89 -37.37 -25.44 5.88
CA LYS A 89 -38.50 -25.81 6.74
C LYS A 89 -39.42 -24.62 7.04
N HIS A 90 -38.85 -23.47 7.39
CA HIS A 90 -39.60 -22.30 7.88
C HIS A 90 -39.67 -21.15 6.87
N LYS A 91 -38.99 -21.27 5.72
CA LYS A 91 -38.87 -20.20 4.70
C LYS A 91 -38.27 -18.90 5.25
N VAL A 92 -37.40 -18.98 6.26
CA VAL A 92 -36.74 -17.82 6.89
C VAL A 92 -35.30 -17.71 6.37
N GLY A 93 -34.91 -16.52 5.91
CA GLY A 93 -33.52 -16.22 5.54
C GLY A 93 -32.77 -15.41 6.59
N ILE A 94 -31.43 -15.47 6.55
CA ILE A 94 -30.53 -14.56 7.26
C ILE A 94 -30.30 -13.31 6.40
N ARG A 95 -30.58 -12.13 6.97
CA ARG A 95 -30.42 -10.81 6.34
C ARG A 95 -29.00 -10.26 6.49
N GLY A 96 -28.30 -10.62 7.56
CA GLY A 96 -26.93 -10.18 7.78
C GLY A 96 -26.34 -10.74 9.05
N ILE A 97 -25.03 -10.58 9.17
CA ILE A 97 -24.24 -10.87 10.36
C ILE A 97 -23.55 -9.58 10.78
N HIS A 98 -23.54 -9.32 12.08
CA HIS A 98 -22.94 -8.14 12.66
C HIS A 98 -22.20 -8.49 13.95
N ILE A 99 -21.15 -7.74 14.26
CA ILE A 99 -20.39 -7.90 15.50
C ILE A 99 -20.48 -6.57 16.25
N ASP A 100 -21.15 -6.60 17.40
CA ASP A 100 -21.38 -5.41 18.22
C ASP A 100 -20.11 -5.05 19.01
N ASP A 101 -19.43 -6.06 19.60
CA ASP A 101 -18.18 -5.89 20.34
C ASP A 101 -17.25 -7.09 20.09
N TYR A 102 -16.00 -6.82 19.76
CA TYR A 102 -14.99 -7.85 19.52
C TYR A 102 -13.68 -7.49 20.20
N GLN A 103 -13.30 -8.30 21.18
CA GLN A 103 -12.07 -8.14 21.93
C GLN A 103 -11.07 -9.21 21.53
N ILE A 104 -9.88 -8.77 21.14
CA ILE A 104 -8.78 -9.66 20.73
C ILE A 104 -7.57 -9.37 21.60
N SER A 105 -7.15 -10.35 22.40
CA SER A 105 -6.00 -10.24 23.30
C SER A 105 -4.79 -10.95 22.68
N ILE A 106 -3.76 -10.17 22.35
CA ILE A 106 -2.50 -10.65 21.77
C ILE A 106 -1.41 -10.57 22.84
N PRO A 107 -0.81 -11.69 23.27
CA PRO A 107 0.27 -11.66 24.25
C PRO A 107 1.51 -10.98 23.66
N VAL A 108 2.11 -10.06 24.40
CA VAL A 108 3.28 -9.29 23.97
C VAL A 108 4.38 -9.35 25.03
N LYS A 109 5.65 -9.34 24.60
CA LYS A 109 6.80 -9.43 25.51
C LYS A 109 7.26 -8.08 26.05
N LYS A 110 6.85 -6.98 25.42
CA LYS A 110 7.25 -5.61 25.75
C LYS A 110 5.99 -4.77 25.96
N ASP A 111 6.11 -3.74 26.80
CA ASP A 111 5.09 -2.69 26.90
C ASP A 111 5.06 -1.91 25.59
N ILE A 112 3.89 -1.87 24.95
CA ILE A 112 3.69 -1.20 23.67
C ILE A 112 2.57 -0.21 23.87
N ARG A 113 2.96 1.06 23.86
CA ARG A 113 2.07 2.20 23.98
C ARG A 113 1.94 2.86 22.62
N ASP A 114 0.81 3.52 22.40
CA ASP A 114 0.55 4.41 21.26
C ASP A 114 0.46 3.77 19.87
N ILE A 115 0.23 2.45 19.78
CA ILE A 115 -0.10 1.81 18.50
C ILE A 115 -1.54 2.18 18.08
N LYS A 116 -1.68 2.83 16.92
CA LYS A 116 -2.98 3.05 16.28
C LYS A 116 -3.24 1.97 15.25
N VAL A 117 -4.26 1.16 15.50
CA VAL A 117 -4.68 0.09 14.59
C VAL A 117 -5.92 0.57 13.82
N PRO A 118 -5.89 0.60 12.47
CA PRO A 118 -7.06 0.97 11.68
C PRO A 118 -8.27 0.09 11.98
N GLU A 119 -9.48 0.68 11.91
CA GLU A 119 -10.77 0.01 12.19
C GLU A 119 -10.95 -0.46 13.65
N CYS A 120 -9.93 -0.28 14.50
CA CYS A 120 -9.99 -0.58 15.92
C CYS A 120 -10.35 0.70 16.69
N GLN A 121 -11.42 0.65 17.48
CA GLN A 121 -11.87 1.80 18.28
C GLN A 121 -10.88 2.09 19.41
N GLU A 122 -10.29 1.04 20.00
CA GLU A 122 -9.41 1.18 21.14
C GLU A 122 -8.36 0.07 21.16
N VAL A 123 -7.13 0.45 21.50
CA VAL A 123 -6.02 -0.48 21.70
C VAL A 123 -5.45 -0.25 23.09
N VAL A 124 -5.57 -1.26 23.95
CA VAL A 124 -5.21 -1.15 25.38
C VAL A 124 -4.13 -2.17 25.71
N TYR A 125 -3.07 -1.72 26.39
CA TYR A 125 -2.10 -2.63 26.99
C TYR A 125 -2.50 -2.97 28.42
N GLU A 126 -2.75 -4.25 28.69
CA GLU A 126 -3.12 -4.77 30.00
C GLU A 126 -2.40 -6.11 30.25
N GLU A 127 -1.72 -6.21 31.41
CA GLU A 127 -1.18 -7.46 31.95
C GLU A 127 -0.31 -8.27 30.97
N GLY A 128 0.57 -7.61 30.20
CA GLY A 128 1.42 -8.29 29.22
C GLY A 128 0.69 -8.72 27.94
N SER A 129 -0.49 -8.16 27.69
CA SER A 129 -1.27 -8.39 26.47
C SER A 129 -1.74 -7.06 25.84
N LEU A 130 -1.75 -7.03 24.51
CA LEU A 130 -2.35 -5.96 23.74
C LEU A 130 -3.77 -6.36 23.39
N LYS A 131 -4.75 -5.59 23.86
CA LYS A 131 -6.17 -5.80 23.63
C LYS A 131 -6.67 -4.87 22.54
N LEU A 132 -7.12 -5.46 21.43
CA LEU A 132 -7.75 -4.77 20.32
C LEU A 132 -9.27 -4.84 20.50
N ILE A 133 -9.94 -3.70 20.46
CA ILE A 133 -11.40 -3.59 20.60
C ILE A 133 -11.98 -3.09 19.28
N PHE A 134 -12.79 -3.94 18.65
CA PHE A 134 -13.58 -3.59 17.47
C PHE A 134 -15.06 -3.50 17.85
N ARG A 135 -15.77 -2.47 17.37
CA ARG A 135 -17.20 -2.27 17.55
C ARG A 135 -17.89 -2.05 16.21
N ASP A 136 -19.16 -2.44 16.15
CA ASP A 136 -20.04 -2.23 15.00
C ASP A 136 -19.48 -2.76 13.66
N ILE A 137 -18.87 -3.94 13.67
CA ILE A 137 -18.28 -4.55 12.47
C ILE A 137 -19.36 -5.27 11.67
N GLY A 138 -19.55 -4.83 10.42
CA GLY A 138 -20.51 -5.39 9.49
C GLY A 138 -19.98 -6.55 8.65
N GLU A 139 -20.88 -7.10 7.84
CA GLU A 139 -20.56 -8.23 6.96
C GLU A 139 -19.56 -7.86 5.84
N LYS A 140 -19.56 -6.61 5.37
CA LYS A 140 -18.62 -6.14 4.33
C LYS A 140 -17.18 -6.15 4.84
N GLU A 141 -16.98 -5.69 6.07
CA GLU A 141 -15.70 -5.62 6.75
C GLU A 141 -15.15 -7.04 6.99
N LEU A 142 -16.03 -7.95 7.41
CA LEU A 142 -15.71 -9.38 7.56
C LEU A 142 -15.32 -10.03 6.22
N GLN A 143 -16.06 -9.79 5.14
CA GLN A 143 -15.71 -10.30 3.80
C GLN A 143 -14.36 -9.78 3.27
N ARG A 144 -13.95 -8.58 3.69
CA ARG A 144 -12.64 -8.00 3.34
C ARG A 144 -11.50 -8.49 4.25
N ASN A 145 -11.79 -9.37 5.21
CA ASN A 145 -10.85 -9.89 6.21
C ASN A 145 -10.17 -8.78 7.02
N ILE A 146 -10.90 -7.71 7.37
CA ILE A 146 -10.32 -6.54 8.06
C ILE A 146 -9.70 -6.94 9.41
N ILE A 147 -10.39 -7.78 10.18
CA ILE A 147 -9.90 -8.25 11.49
C ILE A 147 -8.56 -8.97 11.35
N ASP A 148 -8.44 -9.88 10.39
CA ASP A 148 -7.20 -10.64 10.16
C ASP A 148 -6.06 -9.77 9.67
N ARG A 149 -6.36 -8.77 8.83
CA ARG A 149 -5.38 -7.77 8.39
C ARG A 149 -4.90 -6.90 9.56
N ALA A 150 -5.79 -6.50 10.46
CA ALA A 150 -5.43 -5.76 11.67
C ALA A 150 -4.53 -6.59 12.60
N ILE A 151 -4.86 -7.87 12.82
CA ILE A 151 -4.00 -8.79 13.60
C ILE A 151 -2.63 -8.96 12.93
N LYS A 152 -2.60 -9.10 11.59
CA LYS A 152 -1.35 -9.20 10.83
C LYS A 152 -0.52 -7.92 10.98
N PHE A 153 -1.14 -6.75 10.86
CA PHE A 153 -0.49 -5.45 11.06
C PHE A 153 0.15 -5.36 12.45
N VAL A 154 -0.59 -5.72 13.50
CA VAL A 154 -0.06 -5.72 14.87
C VAL A 154 1.11 -6.69 14.99
N ASN A 155 0.96 -7.95 14.56
CA ASN A 155 2.06 -8.92 14.64
C ASN A 155 3.31 -8.45 13.88
N SER A 156 3.14 -7.89 12.68
CA SER A 156 4.25 -7.31 11.93
C SER A 156 4.88 -6.13 12.68
N TYR A 157 4.10 -5.25 13.30
CA TYR A 157 4.63 -4.17 14.14
C TYR A 157 5.39 -4.69 15.38
N LEU A 158 4.94 -5.81 15.97
CA LEU A 158 5.64 -6.47 17.08
C LEU A 158 6.98 -7.09 16.63
N GLU A 159 7.04 -7.59 15.40
CA GLU A 159 8.23 -8.19 14.79
C GLU A 159 9.21 -7.13 14.26
N SER A 160 8.71 -6.01 13.71
CA SER A 160 9.46 -5.01 12.93
C SER A 160 10.16 -3.93 13.77
N GLN A 161 10.63 -4.26 14.97
CA GLN A 161 11.47 -3.34 15.77
C GLN A 161 12.94 -3.30 15.28
N GLU A 162 13.27 -4.07 14.23
CA GLU A 162 14.54 -4.05 13.51
C GLU A 162 14.33 -3.58 12.07
N ASP A 163 15.30 -2.85 11.51
CA ASP A 163 15.26 -2.30 10.15
C ASP A 163 15.10 -3.43 9.10
N LEU A 164 13.97 -3.42 8.39
CA LEU A 164 13.62 -4.37 7.32
C LEU A 164 14.72 -4.50 6.27
N THR A 165 15.49 -3.43 6.02
CA THR A 165 16.59 -3.43 5.06
C THR A 165 17.68 -4.42 5.48
N HIS A 166 18.02 -4.44 6.77
CA HIS A 166 19.04 -5.34 7.32
C HIS A 166 18.51 -6.78 7.51
N GLN A 167 17.19 -6.96 7.63
CA GLN A 167 16.58 -8.29 7.74
C GLN A 167 16.45 -9.02 6.40
N ILE A 168 16.18 -8.28 5.31
CA ILE A 168 15.89 -8.87 3.99
C ILE A 168 17.14 -8.96 3.12
N CYS A 169 18.04 -7.97 3.20
CA CYS A 169 19.24 -7.96 2.37
C CYS A 169 20.26 -9.00 2.89
N ALA A 170 20.60 -9.97 2.04
CA ALA A 170 21.62 -10.98 2.36
C ALA A 170 23.03 -10.38 2.51
N ILE A 171 23.26 -9.20 1.94
CA ILE A 171 24.52 -8.45 2.01
C ILE A 171 24.22 -7.13 2.70
N GLU A 172 25.11 -6.72 3.60
CA GLU A 172 24.99 -5.46 4.33
C GLU A 172 24.94 -4.27 3.36
N PRO A 173 23.92 -3.39 3.46
CA PRO A 173 23.86 -2.16 2.68
C PRO A 173 25.13 -1.31 2.86
N GLY A 174 25.66 -0.78 1.75
CA GLY A 174 26.91 -0.01 1.75
C GLY A 174 28.17 -0.85 1.50
N THR A 175 28.05 -2.19 1.41
CA THR A 175 29.16 -3.06 0.98
C THR A 175 29.65 -2.67 -0.43
N VAL A 176 30.94 -2.33 -0.55
CA VAL A 176 31.57 -1.98 -1.83
C VAL A 176 31.79 -3.23 -2.67
N VAL A 177 31.06 -3.36 -3.77
CA VAL A 177 31.17 -4.51 -4.70
C VAL A 177 32.34 -4.32 -5.67
N ARG A 178 32.55 -3.09 -6.15
CA ARG A 178 33.62 -2.70 -7.08
C ARG A 178 34.08 -1.28 -6.79
N GLU A 179 35.36 -1.02 -7.02
CA GLU A 179 36.00 0.28 -6.82
C GLU A 179 36.95 0.58 -7.99
N TYR A 180 36.86 1.79 -8.53
CA TYR A 180 37.75 2.26 -9.58
C TYR A 180 39.13 2.61 -9.00
N ARG A 181 40.15 1.81 -9.34
CA ARG A 181 41.48 1.88 -8.69
C ARG A 181 42.42 2.98 -9.21
N ALA A 182 42.12 3.60 -10.35
CA ALA A 182 43.03 4.59 -10.91
C ALA A 182 42.97 5.90 -10.10
N LYS A 183 44.14 6.36 -9.63
CA LYS A 183 44.25 7.64 -8.94
C LYS A 183 44.16 8.77 -9.97
N ARG A 184 43.21 9.68 -9.79
CA ARG A 184 43.11 10.92 -10.55
C ARG A 184 43.43 12.09 -9.64
N ASP A 185 44.18 13.05 -10.15
CA ASP A 185 44.43 14.29 -9.44
C ASP A 185 43.13 15.11 -9.39
N ILE A 186 42.74 15.54 -8.20
CA ILE A 186 41.56 16.37 -7.99
C ILE A 186 41.93 17.82 -8.35
N THR A 187 41.59 18.22 -9.58
CA THR A 187 41.87 19.55 -10.15
C THR A 187 40.77 20.58 -9.89
N PHE A 188 39.58 20.15 -9.48
CA PHE A 188 38.44 21.01 -9.19
C PHE A 188 37.89 20.71 -7.78
N ARG A 189 37.68 21.74 -6.96
CA ARG A 189 37.33 21.61 -5.52
C ARG A 189 36.17 22.51 -5.06
N GLU A 190 35.62 23.33 -5.95
CA GLU A 190 34.46 24.15 -5.61
C GLU A 190 33.16 23.33 -5.66
N ASN A 191 32.09 23.84 -5.05
CA ASN A 191 30.76 23.24 -5.16
C ASN A 191 30.22 23.46 -6.59
N PRO A 192 29.89 22.40 -7.35
CA PRO A 192 29.43 22.54 -8.74
C PRO A 192 28.10 23.30 -8.86
N THR A 193 27.23 23.25 -7.85
CA THR A 193 25.99 24.05 -7.81
C THR A 193 26.31 25.54 -7.78
N ASP A 194 27.16 25.96 -6.84
CA ASP A 194 27.49 27.38 -6.64
C ASP A 194 28.20 27.95 -7.89
N VAL A 195 29.10 27.16 -8.49
CA VAL A 195 29.76 27.55 -9.75
C VAL A 195 28.76 27.64 -10.89
N ALA A 196 27.84 26.67 -11.04
CA ALA A 196 26.83 26.70 -12.10
C ALA A 196 25.87 27.89 -11.94
N GLU A 197 25.46 28.23 -10.72
CA GLU A 197 24.66 29.45 -10.45
C GLU A 197 25.45 30.71 -10.81
N ARG A 198 26.71 30.83 -10.36
CA ARG A 198 27.58 31.99 -10.61
C ARG A 198 27.84 32.22 -12.09
N LEU A 199 27.98 31.15 -12.87
CA LEU A 199 28.16 31.20 -14.33
C LEU A 199 26.84 31.37 -15.10
N GLY A 200 25.69 31.38 -14.43
CA GLY A 200 24.37 31.45 -15.06
C GLY A 200 23.97 30.20 -15.83
N TRP A 201 24.61 29.05 -15.55
CA TRP A 201 24.29 27.76 -16.16
C TRP A 201 23.00 27.17 -15.60
N VAL A 202 22.67 27.54 -14.37
CA VAL A 202 21.37 27.24 -13.75
C VAL A 202 20.85 28.45 -13.00
N LYS A 203 19.54 28.48 -12.79
CA LYS A 203 18.87 29.45 -11.91
C LYS A 203 17.81 28.73 -11.09
N ARG A 204 17.72 29.01 -9.78
CA ARG A 204 16.64 28.48 -8.95
C ARG A 204 15.28 28.90 -9.50
N PHE A 205 14.37 27.94 -9.61
CA PHE A 205 12.99 28.20 -10.00
C PHE A 205 12.14 28.47 -8.73
N PRO A 206 11.01 29.19 -8.82
CA PRO A 206 10.21 29.52 -7.62
C PRO A 206 9.71 28.30 -6.84
N GLY A 207 9.44 27.18 -7.52
CA GLY A 207 9.05 25.95 -6.84
C GLY A 207 10.24 25.28 -6.16
N LYS A 208 9.97 24.70 -4.99
CA LYS A 208 11.02 24.11 -4.14
C LYS A 208 11.75 22.99 -4.85
N GLY A 209 13.08 23.02 -4.79
CA GLY A 209 13.94 21.98 -5.37
C GLY A 209 13.91 21.92 -6.90
N GLN A 210 13.41 22.96 -7.56
CA GLN A 210 13.38 23.07 -9.03
C GLN A 210 14.43 24.05 -9.53
N TRP A 211 14.94 23.78 -10.72
CA TRP A 211 16.00 24.55 -11.36
C TRP A 211 15.65 24.81 -12.83
N PHE A 212 15.97 26.01 -13.29
CA PHE A 212 15.99 26.34 -14.70
C PHE A 212 17.40 26.10 -15.24
N TYR A 213 17.53 25.20 -16.21
CA TYR A 213 18.80 24.83 -16.84
C TYR A 213 18.99 25.63 -18.13
N THR A 214 20.02 26.47 -18.18
CA THR A 214 20.32 27.32 -19.35
C THR A 214 21.12 26.53 -20.41
N PRO A 215 21.35 27.08 -21.62
CA PRO A 215 21.91 26.31 -22.74
C PRO A 215 23.19 25.50 -22.45
N PRO A 216 24.21 26.00 -21.71
CA PRO A 216 25.40 25.21 -21.42
C PRO A 216 25.11 23.95 -20.61
N MET A 217 24.30 24.07 -19.55
CA MET A 217 23.94 22.92 -18.70
C MET A 217 23.00 21.97 -19.43
N ALA A 218 22.04 22.50 -20.19
CA ALA A 218 21.14 21.69 -21.01
C ALA A 218 21.91 20.90 -22.08
N ARG A 219 22.91 21.51 -22.73
CA ARG A 219 23.77 20.82 -23.70
C ARG A 219 24.59 19.72 -23.04
N LEU A 220 25.20 20.00 -21.88
CA LEU A 220 25.94 19.01 -21.11
C LEU A 220 25.06 17.81 -20.73
N PHE A 221 23.83 18.08 -20.28
CA PHE A 221 22.85 17.03 -19.97
C PHE A 221 22.58 16.13 -21.19
N ARG A 222 22.34 16.73 -22.37
CA ARG A 222 22.06 15.96 -23.61
C ARG A 222 23.25 15.10 -24.03
N VAL A 223 24.47 15.61 -23.88
CA VAL A 223 25.68 14.82 -24.19
C VAL A 223 25.82 13.64 -23.24
N PHE A 224 25.53 13.81 -21.93
CA PHE A 224 25.53 12.66 -21.00
C PHE A 224 24.43 11.65 -21.31
N GLU A 225 23.24 12.12 -21.65
CA GLU A 225 22.13 11.28 -22.08
C GLU A 225 22.50 10.45 -23.33
N GLU A 226 23.02 11.10 -24.37
CA GLU A 226 23.50 10.44 -25.60
C GLU A 226 24.60 9.42 -25.29
N LEU A 227 25.60 9.78 -24.48
CA LEU A 227 26.70 8.89 -24.11
C LEU A 227 26.20 7.65 -23.36
N ILE A 228 25.31 7.80 -22.38
CA ILE A 228 24.74 6.66 -21.63
C ILE A 228 23.93 5.76 -22.57
N MET A 229 23.16 6.36 -23.47
CA MET A 229 22.38 5.61 -24.46
C MET A 229 23.29 4.81 -25.40
N GLU A 230 24.31 5.45 -25.97
CA GLU A 230 25.23 4.82 -26.93
C GLU A 230 26.14 3.78 -26.29
N GLU A 231 26.74 4.11 -25.15
CA GLU A 231 27.80 3.29 -24.55
C GLU A 231 27.27 2.16 -23.66
N CYS A 232 26.01 2.23 -23.23
CA CYS A 232 25.42 1.24 -22.35
C CYS A 232 24.09 0.69 -22.87
N VAL A 233 23.06 1.54 -22.96
CA VAL A 233 21.67 1.11 -23.16
C VAL A 233 21.46 0.45 -24.53
N ASN A 234 21.92 1.09 -25.61
CA ASN A 234 21.76 0.61 -26.98
C ASN A 234 22.62 -0.64 -27.25
N LYS A 235 23.83 -0.72 -26.68
CA LYS A 235 24.68 -1.93 -26.79
C LYS A 235 24.06 -3.14 -26.13
N LEU A 236 23.22 -2.92 -25.12
CA LEU A 236 22.44 -3.96 -24.46
C LEU A 236 21.09 -4.23 -25.16
N GLY A 237 20.75 -3.53 -26.24
CA GLY A 237 19.55 -3.75 -27.02
C GLY A 237 18.27 -3.47 -26.25
N PHE A 238 18.25 -2.41 -25.44
CA PHE A 238 17.00 -1.86 -24.91
C PHE A 238 16.26 -1.09 -26.01
N GLU A 239 14.95 -1.24 -26.05
CA GLU A 239 14.08 -0.56 -27.01
C GLU A 239 13.35 0.61 -26.36
N GLU A 240 13.30 1.75 -27.06
CA GLU A 240 12.74 2.98 -26.50
C GLU A 240 11.21 2.92 -26.42
N CYS A 241 10.68 3.33 -25.27
CA CYS A 241 9.26 3.48 -24.98
C CYS A 241 9.01 4.86 -24.35
N LEU A 242 7.78 5.35 -24.47
CA LEU A 242 7.35 6.59 -23.81
C LEU A 242 6.41 6.26 -22.66
N PHE A 243 6.90 6.37 -21.44
CA PHE A 243 6.13 6.06 -20.24
C PHE A 243 5.37 7.29 -19.72
N PRO A 244 4.06 7.16 -19.43
CA PRO A 244 3.31 8.19 -18.72
C PRO A 244 3.99 8.65 -17.43
N LYS A 245 3.95 9.96 -17.14
CA LYS A 245 4.52 10.56 -15.91
C LYS A 245 3.48 11.01 -14.89
N LEU A 246 2.20 10.85 -15.23
CA LEU A 246 1.06 11.05 -14.34
C LEU A 246 0.47 9.68 -13.99
N ILE A 247 0.79 9.17 -12.81
CA ILE A 247 0.54 7.78 -12.42
C ILE A 247 -0.70 7.68 -11.52
N PRO A 248 -1.71 6.88 -11.88
CA PRO A 248 -2.87 6.63 -11.01
C PRO A 248 -2.48 6.10 -9.62
N LEU A 249 -3.18 6.54 -8.59
CA LEU A 249 -2.93 6.10 -7.22
C LEU A 249 -3.11 4.59 -7.05
N GLU A 250 -4.01 3.95 -7.81
CA GLU A 250 -4.20 2.51 -7.76
C GLU A 250 -2.96 1.74 -8.19
N ILE A 251 -2.17 2.27 -9.14
CA ILE A 251 -0.90 1.67 -9.57
C ILE A 251 0.12 1.75 -8.41
N MET A 252 0.22 2.90 -7.75
CA MET A 252 1.10 3.08 -6.59
C MET A 252 0.75 2.16 -5.42
N TYR A 253 -0.56 1.93 -5.21
CA TYR A 253 -1.03 0.98 -4.22
C TYR A 253 -0.67 -0.47 -4.60
N LYS A 254 -0.88 -0.88 -5.86
CA LYS A 254 -0.48 -2.22 -6.34
C LYS A 254 1.02 -2.49 -6.19
N MET A 255 1.85 -1.48 -6.46
CA MET A 255 3.31 -1.56 -6.30
C MET A 255 3.75 -1.52 -4.82
N ARG A 256 2.82 -1.30 -3.88
CA ARG A 256 3.11 -1.06 -2.45
C ARG A 256 3.99 0.18 -2.19
N TYR A 257 4.21 1.01 -3.21
CA TYR A 257 5.02 2.21 -3.12
C TYR A 257 4.38 3.24 -2.18
N LEU A 258 3.04 3.33 -2.21
CA LEU A 258 2.26 4.19 -1.32
C LEU A 258 2.34 3.77 0.15
N GLU A 259 2.63 2.50 0.44
CA GLU A 259 2.87 2.01 1.80
C GLU A 259 4.26 2.44 2.31
N GLY A 260 5.24 2.51 1.41
CA GLY A 260 6.65 2.75 1.76
C GLY A 260 7.05 4.23 1.82
N LEU A 261 6.55 5.07 0.92
CA LEU A 261 6.96 6.48 0.83
C LEU A 261 5.82 7.45 0.47
N PRO A 262 4.70 7.46 1.23
CA PRO A 262 3.57 8.35 0.96
C PRO A 262 3.91 9.84 1.05
N GLU A 263 4.86 10.23 1.89
CA GLU A 263 5.29 11.62 2.11
C GLU A 263 6.27 12.14 1.05
N GLY A 264 6.86 11.25 0.24
CA GLY A 264 7.86 11.60 -0.77
C GLY A 264 7.29 11.92 -2.15
N MET A 265 5.97 12.01 -2.30
CA MET A 265 5.29 12.14 -3.60
C MET A 265 4.51 13.45 -3.76
N TYR A 266 4.39 13.90 -5.00
CA TYR A 266 3.47 14.97 -5.38
C TYR A 266 2.13 14.40 -5.81
N TYR A 267 1.08 14.69 -5.05
CA TYR A 267 -0.29 14.27 -5.35
C TYR A 267 -0.96 15.23 -6.33
N VAL A 268 -1.64 14.67 -7.33
CA VAL A 268 -2.29 15.43 -8.40
C VAL A 268 -3.80 15.22 -8.33
N SER A 269 -4.53 16.32 -8.28
CA SER A 269 -5.99 16.35 -8.24
C SER A 269 -6.53 17.00 -9.51
N PRO A 270 -7.34 16.30 -10.33
CA PRO A 270 -7.94 16.90 -11.51
C PRO A 270 -9.08 17.87 -11.12
N PRO A 271 -9.40 18.87 -11.96
CA PRO A 271 -10.53 19.75 -11.73
C PRO A 271 -11.86 19.03 -11.90
N LYS A 272 -12.89 19.50 -11.20
CA LYS A 272 -14.30 19.19 -11.49
C LYS A 272 -14.70 19.80 -12.84
N ARG A 273 -15.70 19.24 -13.51
CA ARG A 273 -16.22 19.81 -14.77
C ARG A 273 -17.42 20.70 -14.47
N ASP A 274 -17.15 21.93 -14.05
CA ASP A 274 -18.19 22.94 -13.75
C ASP A 274 -17.76 24.34 -14.27
N PRO A 275 -18.17 24.71 -15.50
CA PRO A 275 -17.77 25.97 -16.10
C PRO A 275 -18.21 27.20 -15.29
N GLU A 276 -19.33 27.13 -14.56
CA GLU A 276 -19.87 28.27 -13.83
C GLU A 276 -19.02 28.57 -12.59
N MET A 277 -18.73 27.55 -11.80
CA MET A 277 -17.87 27.72 -10.63
C MET A 277 -16.44 28.21 -11.00
N PHE A 278 -15.92 27.78 -12.16
CA PHE A 278 -14.62 28.26 -12.65
C PHE A 278 -14.68 29.72 -13.12
N ARG A 279 -15.79 30.19 -13.71
CA ARG A 279 -15.97 31.61 -14.05
C ARG A 279 -15.91 32.48 -12.79
N GLU A 280 -16.58 32.07 -11.72
CA GLU A 280 -16.53 32.82 -10.46
C GLU A 280 -15.13 32.82 -9.84
N PHE A 281 -14.40 31.71 -9.92
CA PHE A 281 -13.01 31.62 -9.46
C PHE A 281 -12.12 32.61 -10.21
N VAL A 282 -12.26 32.71 -11.53
CA VAL A 282 -11.52 33.67 -12.36
C VAL A 282 -11.90 35.11 -12.02
N ASN A 283 -13.19 35.42 -11.88
CA ASN A 283 -13.65 36.75 -11.51
C ASN A 283 -13.08 37.20 -10.16
N GLU A 284 -13.12 36.32 -9.16
CA GLU A 284 -12.56 36.60 -7.84
C GLU A 284 -11.05 36.86 -7.90
N MET A 285 -10.31 36.03 -8.65
CA MET A 285 -8.87 36.19 -8.85
C MET A 285 -8.52 37.52 -9.52
N ILE A 286 -9.27 37.94 -10.54
CA ILE A 286 -9.06 39.22 -11.24
C ILE A 286 -9.32 40.40 -10.31
N VAL A 287 -10.43 40.37 -9.57
CA VAL A 287 -10.84 41.46 -8.66
C VAL A 287 -9.86 41.60 -7.50
N LYS A 288 -9.48 40.48 -6.87
CA LYS A 288 -8.59 40.50 -5.69
C LYS A 288 -7.11 40.56 -6.05
N LYS A 289 -6.73 40.29 -7.29
CA LYS A 289 -5.33 40.17 -7.77
C LYS A 289 -4.51 39.15 -6.98
N GLU A 290 -5.15 38.10 -6.48
CA GLU A 290 -4.54 36.98 -5.78
C GLU A 290 -5.22 35.67 -6.17
N ILE A 291 -4.55 34.53 -5.98
CA ILE A 291 -5.12 33.21 -6.29
C ILE A 291 -5.99 32.75 -5.11
N PRO A 292 -7.32 32.55 -5.26
CA PRO A 292 -8.18 32.11 -4.18
C PRO A 292 -8.05 30.59 -3.94
N VAL A 293 -6.95 30.17 -3.31
CA VAL A 293 -6.55 28.76 -3.11
C VAL A 293 -7.63 27.92 -2.42
N LYS A 294 -8.35 28.49 -1.44
CA LYS A 294 -9.44 27.78 -0.76
C LYS A 294 -10.58 27.45 -1.72
N LYS A 295 -10.95 28.38 -2.60
CA LYS A 295 -11.97 28.15 -3.63
C LYS A 295 -11.46 27.13 -4.64
N LEU A 296 -10.21 27.25 -5.10
CA LEU A 296 -9.59 26.26 -5.99
C LEU A 296 -9.69 24.84 -5.42
N ARG A 297 -9.36 24.63 -4.13
CA ARG A 297 -9.45 23.31 -3.48
C ARG A 297 -10.85 22.68 -3.60
N ASN A 298 -11.91 23.48 -3.47
CA ASN A 298 -13.29 23.00 -3.62
C ASN A 298 -13.67 22.66 -5.06
N LEU A 299 -12.95 23.21 -6.04
CA LEU A 299 -13.12 22.93 -7.47
C LEU A 299 -12.32 21.71 -7.94
N LEU A 300 -11.43 21.17 -7.12
CA LEU A 300 -10.68 19.96 -7.43
C LEU A 300 -11.47 18.71 -6.97
N ARG A 301 -11.28 17.60 -7.70
CA ARG A 301 -11.67 16.27 -7.24
C ARG A 301 -10.66 15.77 -6.21
N ASP A 302 -10.97 14.64 -5.56
CA ASP A 302 -9.99 13.97 -4.70
C ASP A 302 -8.72 13.62 -5.50
N PRO A 303 -7.54 13.59 -4.85
CA PRO A 303 -6.32 13.14 -5.49
C PRO A 303 -6.51 11.76 -6.09
N SER A 304 -6.17 11.61 -7.37
CA SER A 304 -6.31 10.34 -8.09
C SER A 304 -5.03 9.92 -8.82
N TYR A 305 -4.01 10.78 -8.79
CA TYR A 305 -2.72 10.52 -9.41
C TYR A 305 -1.57 11.04 -8.54
N VAL A 306 -0.36 10.61 -8.87
CA VAL A 306 0.88 11.24 -8.46
C VAL A 306 1.74 11.56 -9.68
N LEU A 307 2.62 12.54 -9.55
CA LEU A 307 3.73 12.68 -10.49
C LEU A 307 4.72 11.53 -10.24
N ALA A 308 5.16 10.84 -11.30
CA ALA A 308 5.98 9.63 -11.20
C ALA A 308 7.25 9.86 -10.35
N PRO A 309 7.45 9.13 -9.22
CA PRO A 309 8.68 9.14 -8.42
C PRO A 309 9.65 8.00 -8.78
N ALA A 310 9.16 6.91 -9.37
CA ALA A 310 9.94 5.72 -9.70
C ALA A 310 10.29 5.65 -11.19
N GLN A 311 9.42 6.14 -12.09
CA GLN A 311 9.52 6.14 -13.56
C GLN A 311 9.22 4.79 -14.25
N CYS A 312 9.43 3.66 -13.57
CA CYS A 312 9.13 2.32 -14.11
C CYS A 312 7.67 1.88 -13.95
N GLU A 313 6.81 2.67 -13.30
CA GLU A 313 5.44 2.27 -12.94
C GLU A 313 4.59 1.83 -14.14
N PRO A 314 4.64 2.53 -15.29
CA PRO A 314 3.85 2.13 -16.46
C PRO A 314 4.28 0.79 -17.08
N PHE A 315 5.52 0.35 -16.87
CA PHE A 315 6.00 -0.92 -17.39
C PHE A 315 5.19 -2.09 -16.81
N TYR A 316 4.97 -2.10 -15.50
CA TYR A 316 4.20 -3.17 -14.85
C TYR A 316 2.72 -3.14 -15.28
N GLN A 317 2.18 -1.94 -15.49
CA GLN A 317 0.81 -1.77 -15.97
C GLN A 317 0.64 -2.27 -17.41
N PHE A 318 1.67 -2.11 -18.25
CA PHE A 318 1.65 -2.59 -19.64
C PHE A 318 1.48 -4.12 -19.73
N PHE A 319 2.07 -4.87 -18.78
CA PHE A 319 1.96 -6.33 -18.70
C PHE A 319 0.84 -6.82 -17.77
N GLU A 320 0.00 -5.92 -17.24
CA GLU A 320 -1.03 -6.31 -16.29
C GLU A 320 -2.02 -7.32 -16.93
N HIS A 321 -2.28 -8.41 -16.21
CA HIS A 321 -3.13 -9.53 -16.65
C HIS A 321 -2.67 -10.26 -17.92
N MET A 322 -1.42 -10.06 -18.35
CA MET A 322 -0.83 -10.80 -19.46
C MET A 322 -0.11 -12.06 -18.99
N ILE A 323 -0.16 -13.11 -19.82
CA ILE A 323 0.75 -14.25 -19.71
C ILE A 323 1.91 -13.95 -20.66
N VAL A 324 3.13 -13.98 -20.12
CA VAL A 324 4.36 -13.68 -20.84
C VAL A 324 5.15 -14.96 -21.11
N ASP A 325 5.78 -15.01 -22.28
CA ASP A 325 6.71 -16.06 -22.66
C ASP A 325 8.11 -15.67 -22.17
N VAL A 326 8.65 -16.40 -21.20
CA VAL A 326 9.95 -16.10 -20.58
C VAL A 326 11.12 -16.27 -21.55
N ASP A 327 10.92 -17.05 -22.62
CA ASP A 327 11.91 -17.22 -23.70
C ASP A 327 11.93 -16.03 -24.67
N LYS A 328 10.98 -15.08 -24.53
CA LYS A 328 10.91 -13.82 -25.27
C LYS A 328 11.05 -12.64 -24.30
N PRO A 329 12.23 -12.45 -23.70
CA PRO A 329 12.43 -11.41 -22.72
C PRO A 329 12.34 -10.02 -23.35
N VAL A 330 11.95 -9.05 -22.52
CA VAL A 330 11.72 -7.65 -22.90
C VAL A 330 12.73 -6.76 -22.19
N LYS A 331 13.23 -5.76 -22.91
CA LYS A 331 14.10 -4.69 -22.40
C LYS A 331 13.59 -3.37 -22.95
N PHE A 332 12.97 -2.55 -22.11
CA PHE A 332 12.50 -1.22 -22.51
C PHE A 332 13.28 -0.13 -21.78
N VAL A 333 13.45 1.00 -22.46
CA VAL A 333 14.03 2.20 -21.88
C VAL A 333 13.10 3.39 -22.07
N ASP A 334 12.99 4.23 -21.04
CA ASP A 334 12.25 5.48 -21.09
C ASP A 334 13.12 6.66 -20.62
N ARG A 335 13.10 7.74 -21.40
CA ARG A 335 13.73 9.04 -21.10
C ARG A 335 12.81 10.21 -21.44
N SER A 336 11.50 9.97 -21.38
CA SER A 336 10.48 10.87 -21.96
C SER A 336 10.25 12.17 -21.18
N GLY A 337 10.73 12.30 -19.94
CA GLY A 337 10.53 13.53 -19.19
C GLY A 337 10.96 13.48 -17.73
N TRP A 338 10.48 14.47 -16.99
CA TRP A 338 10.79 14.68 -15.58
C TRP A 338 10.17 13.62 -14.66
N THR A 339 10.91 13.31 -13.62
CA THR A 339 10.52 12.47 -12.48
C THR A 339 10.62 13.28 -11.21
N TYR A 340 9.69 13.03 -10.27
CA TYR A 340 9.41 13.95 -9.18
C TYR A 340 9.51 13.27 -7.82
N ARG A 341 10.20 13.91 -6.87
CA ARG A 341 10.23 13.50 -5.46
C ARG A 341 10.08 14.72 -4.57
N TRP A 342 9.26 14.61 -3.54
CA TRP A 342 9.17 15.65 -2.52
C TRP A 342 10.29 15.45 -1.50
N GLU A 343 11.45 16.07 -1.75
CA GLU A 343 12.60 16.03 -0.84
C GLU A 343 12.43 17.12 0.24
N GLY A 344 11.49 16.88 1.15
CA GLY A 344 10.91 17.83 2.12
C GLY A 344 11.81 18.99 2.58
N GLY A 345 13.04 18.73 3.04
CA GLY A 345 14.03 19.77 3.40
C GLY A 345 15.43 19.61 2.79
N GLY A 346 15.65 18.55 2.01
CA GLY A 346 16.97 18.17 1.50
C GLY A 346 17.37 18.85 0.19
N ALA A 347 16.41 19.47 -0.52
CA ALA A 347 16.65 20.05 -1.83
C ALA A 347 17.37 21.41 -1.76
N ARG A 348 18.70 21.39 -1.64
CA ARG A 348 19.55 22.60 -1.54
C ARG A 348 20.39 22.85 -2.80
N GLY A 349 20.98 21.80 -3.38
CA GLY A 349 21.85 21.87 -4.56
C GLY A 349 21.33 21.08 -5.76
N LEU A 350 22.14 20.96 -6.81
CA LEU A 350 21.84 20.14 -7.99
C LEU A 350 21.97 18.63 -7.74
N ASP A 351 22.60 18.24 -6.64
CA ASP A 351 22.81 16.85 -6.20
C ASP A 351 21.55 16.20 -5.60
N ARG A 352 20.60 17.01 -5.13
CA ARG A 352 19.31 16.55 -4.60
C ARG A 352 18.21 17.55 -4.95
N VAL A 353 17.35 17.18 -5.90
CA VAL A 353 16.32 18.05 -6.47
C VAL A 353 14.95 17.37 -6.43
N ASN A 354 13.90 18.17 -6.52
CA ASN A 354 12.52 17.65 -6.52
C ASN A 354 12.04 17.23 -7.90
N GLU A 355 12.69 17.73 -8.95
CA GLU A 355 12.37 17.49 -10.36
C GLU A 355 13.68 17.17 -11.07
N PHE A 356 13.78 15.95 -11.63
CA PHE A 356 15.01 15.45 -12.25
C PHE A 356 14.72 14.61 -13.48
N LEU A 357 15.73 14.51 -14.34
CA LEU A 357 15.70 13.64 -15.51
C LEU A 357 16.53 12.39 -15.23
N ARG A 358 16.08 11.27 -15.79
CA ARG A 358 16.82 10.00 -15.79
C ARG A 358 16.48 9.20 -17.03
N ILE A 359 17.34 8.23 -17.32
CA ILE A 359 17.07 7.14 -18.24
C ILE A 359 16.65 5.94 -17.39
N GLU A 360 15.44 5.44 -17.60
CA GLU A 360 14.89 4.32 -16.84
C GLU A 360 14.88 3.07 -17.72
N CYS A 361 15.74 2.11 -17.38
CA CYS A 361 15.81 0.80 -18.03
C CYS A 361 15.00 -0.23 -17.24
N VAL A 362 14.04 -0.87 -17.89
CA VAL A 362 13.18 -1.92 -17.31
C VAL A 362 13.26 -3.19 -18.13
N MET A 363 13.17 -4.33 -17.47
CA MET A 363 13.36 -5.64 -18.10
C MET A 363 12.45 -6.69 -17.49
N LEU A 364 12.02 -7.66 -18.30
CA LEU A 364 11.19 -8.79 -17.90
C LEU A 364 11.63 -10.04 -18.66
N GLY A 365 11.82 -11.14 -17.94
CA GLY A 365 12.31 -12.42 -18.48
C GLY A 365 12.52 -13.44 -17.36
N SER A 366 13.27 -14.51 -17.63
CA SER A 366 13.68 -15.44 -16.57
C SER A 366 14.57 -14.74 -15.52
N PRO A 367 14.67 -15.26 -14.29
CA PRO A 367 15.57 -14.73 -13.27
C PRO A 367 17.02 -14.59 -13.77
N GLU A 368 17.54 -15.60 -14.46
CA GLU A 368 18.90 -15.63 -14.99
C GLU A 368 19.11 -14.54 -16.05
N PHE A 369 18.10 -14.32 -16.91
CA PHE A 369 18.14 -13.24 -17.89
C PHE A 369 18.21 -11.87 -17.20
N VAL A 370 17.35 -11.62 -16.21
CA VAL A 370 17.28 -10.33 -15.51
C VAL A 370 18.58 -10.05 -14.76
N GLU A 371 19.13 -11.04 -14.05
CA GLU A 371 20.43 -10.90 -13.37
C GLU A 371 21.57 -10.63 -14.35
N LYS A 372 21.60 -11.34 -15.48
CA LYS A 372 22.61 -11.11 -16.51
C LYS A 372 22.53 -9.70 -17.08
N VAL A 373 21.34 -9.20 -17.40
CA VAL A 373 21.16 -7.84 -17.95
C VAL A 373 21.54 -6.78 -16.93
N ARG A 374 21.20 -6.96 -15.64
CA ARG A 374 21.68 -6.09 -14.54
C ARG A 374 23.21 -6.04 -14.52
N ASP A 375 23.86 -7.20 -14.49
CA ASP A 375 25.32 -7.29 -14.38
C ASP A 375 26.02 -6.72 -15.61
N ASP A 376 25.48 -6.97 -16.80
CA ASP A 376 26.00 -6.39 -18.04
C ASP A 376 25.81 -4.86 -18.06
N THR A 377 24.69 -4.33 -17.57
CA THR A 377 24.48 -2.87 -17.42
C THR A 377 25.54 -2.24 -16.52
N LEU A 378 25.87 -2.87 -15.38
CA LEU A 378 26.95 -2.41 -14.51
C LEU A 378 28.31 -2.45 -15.21
N ARG A 379 28.61 -3.52 -15.97
CA ARG A 379 29.88 -3.65 -16.71
C ARG A 379 30.05 -2.59 -17.80
N TYR A 380 28.98 -2.23 -18.50
CA TYR A 380 29.03 -1.17 -19.51
C TYR A 380 29.14 0.22 -18.86
N ALA A 381 28.47 0.46 -17.73
CA ALA A 381 28.59 1.72 -17.00
C ALA A 381 30.00 1.95 -16.40
N GLU A 382 30.77 0.89 -16.17
CA GLU A 382 32.14 0.96 -15.65
C GLU A 382 33.23 1.20 -16.71
N LYS A 383 32.93 0.93 -17.99
CA LYS A 383 33.84 1.16 -19.11
C LYS A 383 33.84 2.62 -19.50
#